data_AF-A0A6L9Y1U7-F1
#
_entry.id   AF-A0A6L9Y1U7-F1
#
_cell.length_a   1.000
_cell.length_b   1.000
_cell.length_c   1.000
_cell.angle_alpha   90.00
_cell.angle_beta   90.00
_cell.angle_gamma   90.00
#
_symmetry.space_group_name_H-M   'P 1'
#
loop_
_entity.id
_entity.type
_entity.pdbx_description
1 polymer ?
#
loop_
_entity_poly.entity_id
_entity_poly.type
_entity_poly.pdbx_seq_one_letter_code
_entity_poly.pdbx_strand_id
1 'polypeptide(L)'
;MGISPGSLAWNVPPQMGDDARKQRDLERTQREQASALSAAATQIGSGGLLVNGGGSITISGTGSLNVGSGALNSGGSITAATTITAGGNIQGGGLISTGGITATGGIAAGGNVSGANVSATGNVSAGGGGTFPTGVNSTGVYNNLLTVAYRVQYVDSTGAMGYVPSSRRFKQDITPAPDVTSAMMAMQVVTFRYNQAVAELGAKAAVEWGVIAEDMDALGLKWAVDYDAQGLPYGVKYDRIVLALIPTLQDHERRLTAAGL
;
A
#
# COMPACT_ATOMS: atom_id res chain seq x y z
N MET A 1 -37.35 -21.05 101.69
CA MET A 1 -35.94 -20.78 101.33
C MET A 1 -35.89 -20.59 99.82
N GLY A 2 -35.70 -19.36 99.37
CA GLY A 2 -35.76 -18.97 97.95
C GLY A 2 -34.44 -19.27 97.24
N ILE A 3 -34.53 -19.89 96.08
CA ILE A 3 -33.41 -20.16 95.18
C ILE A 3 -33.37 -19.01 94.16
N SER A 4 -32.23 -18.32 94.09
CA SER A 4 -31.99 -17.16 93.22
C SER A 4 -31.89 -17.57 91.74
N PRO A 5 -32.47 -16.84 90.77
CA PRO A 5 -32.34 -17.15 89.36
C PRO A 5 -30.96 -16.72 88.84
N GLY A 6 -30.15 -17.68 88.38
CA GLY A 6 -28.88 -17.40 87.71
C GLY A 6 -29.10 -16.68 86.37
N SER A 7 -28.36 -15.60 86.13
CA SER A 7 -28.38 -14.86 84.86
C SER A 7 -27.57 -15.60 83.80
N LEU A 8 -28.25 -16.09 82.77
CA LEU A 8 -27.61 -16.57 81.53
C LEU A 8 -27.30 -15.36 80.65
N ALA A 9 -26.06 -14.89 80.67
CA ALA A 9 -25.59 -13.87 79.73
C ALA A 9 -25.45 -14.49 78.33
N TRP A 10 -26.40 -14.21 77.44
CA TRP A 10 -26.29 -14.52 76.02
C TRP A 10 -25.23 -13.62 75.39
N ASN A 11 -24.05 -14.17 75.10
CA ASN A 11 -23.00 -13.47 74.38
C ASN A 11 -23.39 -13.38 72.90
N VAL A 12 -24.08 -12.30 72.51
CA VAL A 12 -24.42 -12.03 71.11
C VAL A 12 -23.13 -11.71 70.35
N PRO A 13 -22.77 -12.46 69.29
CA PRO A 13 -21.56 -12.18 68.53
C PRO A 13 -21.61 -10.75 67.96
N PRO A 14 -20.47 -10.05 67.87
CA PRO A 14 -20.42 -8.66 67.44
C PRO A 14 -21.05 -8.52 66.06
N GLN A 15 -22.08 -7.67 65.95
CA GLN A 15 -22.73 -7.42 64.66
C GLN A 15 -21.77 -6.64 63.77
N MET A 16 -21.58 -7.14 62.54
CA MET A 16 -20.81 -6.40 61.54
C MET A 16 -21.47 -5.04 61.29
N GLY A 17 -20.69 -3.96 61.41
CA GLY A 17 -21.14 -2.61 61.06
C GLY A 17 -21.56 -2.53 59.59
N ASP A 18 -22.49 -1.62 59.29
CA ASP A 18 -23.03 -1.45 57.94
C ASP A 18 -21.97 -1.27 56.86
N ASP A 19 -20.85 -0.64 57.18
CA ASP A 19 -19.75 -0.43 56.24
C ASP A 19 -19.02 -1.75 55.90
N ALA A 20 -18.89 -2.65 56.87
CA ALA A 20 -18.30 -3.97 56.66
C ALA A 20 -19.25 -4.90 55.87
N ARG A 21 -20.57 -4.70 55.99
CA ARG A 21 -21.56 -5.36 55.12
C ARG A 21 -21.44 -4.87 53.68
N LYS A 22 -21.42 -3.55 53.48
CA LYS A 22 -21.24 -2.93 52.14
C LYS A 22 -19.93 -3.36 51.47
N GLN A 23 -18.83 -3.40 52.21
CA GLN A 23 -17.54 -3.87 51.67
C GLN A 23 -17.60 -5.34 51.23
N ARG A 24 -18.21 -6.21 52.03
CA ARG A 24 -18.40 -7.61 51.68
C ARG A 24 -19.25 -7.79 50.42
N ASP A 25 -20.31 -7.00 50.27
CA ASP A 25 -21.19 -7.03 49.10
C ASP A 25 -20.48 -6.49 47.84
N LEU A 26 -19.66 -5.45 48.00
CA LEU A 26 -18.77 -4.96 46.94
C LEU A 26 -17.77 -6.04 46.50
N GLU A 27 -17.10 -6.70 47.44
CA GLU A 27 -16.17 -7.79 47.13
C GLU A 27 -16.87 -9.01 46.50
N ARG A 28 -18.12 -9.29 46.87
CA ARG A 28 -18.92 -10.35 46.24
C ARG A 28 -19.26 -9.98 44.80
N THR A 29 -19.73 -8.75 44.59
CA THR A 29 -20.04 -8.22 43.26
C THR A 29 -18.79 -8.19 42.37
N GLN A 30 -17.64 -7.79 42.90
CA GLN A 30 -16.38 -7.81 42.17
C GLN A 30 -15.94 -9.23 41.81
N ARG A 31 -16.12 -10.21 42.71
CA ARG A 31 -15.86 -11.62 42.41
C ARG A 31 -16.78 -12.18 41.33
N GLU A 32 -18.07 -11.84 41.39
CA GLU A 32 -19.06 -12.25 40.39
C GLU A 32 -18.79 -11.59 39.02
N GLN A 33 -18.43 -10.31 39.00
CA GLN A 33 -17.99 -9.61 37.79
C GLN A 33 -16.70 -10.20 37.22
N ALA A 34 -15.72 -10.51 38.06
CA ALA A 34 -14.47 -11.16 37.63
C ALA A 34 -14.71 -12.58 37.09
N SER A 35 -15.66 -13.33 37.67
CA SER A 35 -16.03 -14.67 37.18
C SER A 35 -16.78 -14.60 35.84
N ALA A 36 -17.65 -13.60 35.65
CA ALA A 36 -18.35 -13.37 34.38
C ALA A 36 -17.42 -12.96 33.23
N LEU A 37 -16.27 -12.35 33.56
CA LEU A 37 -15.27 -11.92 32.59
C LEU A 37 -14.45 -13.08 31.99
N SER A 38 -14.50 -14.27 32.59
CA SER A 38 -13.55 -15.34 32.28
C SER A 38 -13.88 -16.19 31.04
N ALA A 39 -15.03 -15.98 30.37
CA ALA A 39 -15.44 -16.80 29.23
C ALA A 39 -16.28 -16.12 28.13
N ALA A 40 -16.52 -14.80 28.19
CA ALA A 40 -17.29 -14.06 27.18
C ALA A 40 -16.48 -12.92 26.56
N ALA A 41 -16.69 -12.64 25.27
CA ALA A 41 -16.12 -11.46 24.62
C ALA A 41 -16.70 -10.19 25.26
N THR A 42 -15.88 -9.42 25.96
CA THR A 42 -16.26 -8.09 26.46
C THR A 42 -16.35 -7.12 25.28
N GLN A 43 -17.58 -6.78 24.86
CA GLN A 43 -17.81 -5.73 23.88
C GLN A 43 -17.82 -4.36 24.57
N ILE A 44 -16.82 -3.51 24.31
CA ILE A 44 -16.79 -2.12 24.80
C ILE A 44 -17.39 -1.21 23.72
N GLY A 45 -18.73 -1.14 23.64
CA GLY A 45 -19.45 -0.23 22.75
C GLY A 45 -19.22 -0.43 21.23
N SER A 46 -19.87 0.40 20.40
CA SER A 46 -19.77 0.36 18.92
C SER A 46 -18.70 1.28 18.33
N GLY A 47 -18.08 2.13 19.17
CA GLY A 47 -17.14 3.19 18.75
C GLY A 47 -15.71 2.73 18.48
N GLY A 48 -15.39 1.46 18.72
CA GLY A 48 -14.04 0.91 18.55
C GLY A 48 -13.23 0.83 19.86
N LEU A 49 -11.91 0.67 19.74
CA LEU A 49 -11.00 0.57 20.88
C LEU A 49 -9.99 1.72 20.86
N LEU A 50 -9.97 2.52 21.92
CA LEU A 50 -9.00 3.60 22.12
C LEU A 50 -8.19 3.33 23.39
N VAL A 51 -6.86 3.34 23.25
CA VAL A 51 -5.93 3.36 24.40
C VAL A 51 -5.29 4.73 24.50
N ASN A 52 -5.61 5.46 25.57
CA ASN A 52 -5.10 6.81 25.84
C ASN A 52 -3.74 6.78 26.58
N GLY A 53 -2.97 7.87 26.49
CA GLY A 53 -1.72 8.04 27.24
C GLY A 53 -0.51 7.26 26.71
N GLY A 54 -0.51 6.86 25.43
CA GLY A 54 0.61 6.17 24.80
C GLY A 54 0.71 4.66 25.11
N GLY A 55 -0.28 4.09 25.79
CA GLY A 55 -0.32 2.66 26.08
C GLY A 55 -0.43 1.80 24.82
N SER A 56 0.22 0.63 24.83
CA SER A 56 0.19 -0.36 23.74
C SER A 56 -0.95 -1.36 23.93
N ILE A 57 -1.43 -1.94 22.83
CA ILE A 57 -2.36 -3.08 22.83
C ILE A 57 -1.57 -4.32 22.43
N THR A 58 -1.60 -5.37 23.25
CA THR A 58 -0.93 -6.64 22.94
C THR A 58 -1.90 -7.79 23.16
N ILE A 59 -2.16 -8.56 22.11
CA ILE A 59 -2.85 -9.84 22.20
C ILE A 59 -1.78 -10.93 22.28
N SER A 60 -1.63 -11.50 23.47
CA SER A 60 -0.71 -12.62 23.72
C SER A 60 -1.29 -13.95 23.25
N GLY A 61 -0.42 -14.91 22.91
CA GLY A 61 -0.83 -16.18 22.33
C GLY A 61 -1.30 -16.03 20.87
N THR A 62 -1.99 -17.03 20.33
CA THR A 62 -2.46 -17.07 18.93
C THR A 62 -3.74 -16.26 18.69
N GLY A 63 -3.93 -15.16 19.41
CA GLY A 63 -5.16 -14.37 19.37
C GLY A 63 -5.15 -13.33 18.25
N SER A 64 -6.37 -12.98 17.79
CA SER A 64 -6.63 -11.87 16.89
C SER A 64 -7.23 -10.68 17.64
N LEU A 65 -6.99 -9.48 17.13
CA LEU A 65 -7.64 -8.26 17.56
C LEU A 65 -8.63 -7.80 16.49
N ASN A 66 -9.92 -7.94 16.78
CA ASN A 66 -11.00 -7.61 15.84
C ASN A 66 -11.90 -6.51 16.39
N VAL A 67 -11.97 -5.38 15.69
CA VAL A 67 -12.89 -4.27 15.97
C VAL A 67 -13.91 -4.19 14.84
N GLY A 68 -15.16 -4.58 15.09
CA GLY A 68 -16.17 -4.81 14.04
C GLY A 68 -16.45 -3.61 13.13
N SER A 69 -16.91 -2.49 13.68
CA SER A 69 -17.29 -1.28 12.91
C SER A 69 -16.49 -0.02 13.28
N GLY A 70 -15.73 -0.08 14.37
CA GLY A 70 -15.04 1.07 14.94
C GLY A 70 -13.59 1.19 14.50
N ALA A 71 -12.98 2.31 14.86
CA ALA A 71 -11.54 2.51 14.72
C ALA A 71 -10.78 1.78 15.84
N LEU A 72 -9.53 1.42 15.55
CA LEU A 72 -8.60 0.86 16.51
C LEU A 72 -7.43 1.82 16.66
N ASN A 73 -7.38 2.54 17.79
CA ASN A 73 -6.44 3.62 18.01
C ASN A 73 -5.62 3.38 19.28
N SER A 74 -4.31 3.47 19.18
CA SER A 74 -3.38 3.40 20.30
C SER A 74 -2.23 4.39 20.06
N GLY A 75 -1.83 5.12 21.11
CA GLY A 75 -0.61 5.93 21.03
C GLY A 75 0.67 5.08 21.02
N GLY A 76 0.59 3.84 21.50
CA GLY A 76 1.66 2.85 21.49
C GLY A 76 1.48 1.80 20.40
N SER A 77 2.23 0.69 20.48
CA SER A 77 2.13 -0.38 19.50
C SER A 77 0.84 -1.19 19.66
N ILE A 78 0.32 -1.69 18.54
CA ILE A 78 -0.76 -2.67 18.47
C ILE A 78 -0.14 -3.95 17.92
N THR A 79 -0.15 -5.00 18.74
CA THR A 79 0.46 -6.28 18.42
C THR A 79 -0.57 -7.41 18.58
N ALA A 80 -0.71 -8.25 17.56
CA ALA A 80 -1.48 -9.49 17.62
C ALA A 80 -0.77 -10.60 16.84
N ALA A 81 -0.89 -11.86 17.27
CA ALA A 81 -0.16 -12.97 16.65
C ALA A 81 -0.88 -13.59 15.45
N THR A 82 -2.02 -13.06 15.02
CA THR A 82 -2.76 -13.64 13.88
C THR A 82 -3.35 -12.55 13.00
N THR A 83 -4.31 -11.78 13.49
CA THR A 83 -4.84 -10.64 12.71
C THR A 83 -5.07 -9.42 13.58
N ILE A 84 -4.92 -8.24 12.96
CA ILE A 84 -5.43 -6.97 13.45
C ILE A 84 -6.46 -6.50 12.42
N THR A 85 -7.73 -6.37 12.82
CA THR A 85 -8.80 -5.98 11.91
C THR A 85 -9.65 -4.89 12.52
N ALA A 86 -9.97 -3.85 11.75
CA ALA A 86 -10.90 -2.81 12.14
C ALA A 86 -11.87 -2.47 11.00
N GLY A 87 -13.15 -2.28 11.35
CA GLY A 87 -14.17 -1.72 10.46
C GLY A 87 -14.09 -0.19 10.28
N GLY A 88 -13.06 0.43 10.86
CA GLY A 88 -12.68 1.82 10.63
C GLY A 88 -11.17 1.94 10.39
N ASN A 89 -10.56 3.03 10.86
CA ASN A 89 -9.11 3.22 10.76
C ASN A 89 -8.36 2.37 11.79
N ILE A 90 -7.13 1.98 11.48
CA ILE A 90 -6.15 1.47 12.45
C ILE A 90 -5.05 2.51 12.61
N GLN A 91 -4.83 2.99 13.84
CA GLN A 91 -3.78 3.95 14.17
C GLN A 91 -2.97 3.44 15.38
N GLY A 92 -1.65 3.40 15.24
CA GLY A 92 -0.74 2.91 16.28
C GLY A 92 0.60 3.63 16.27
N GLY A 93 1.35 3.55 17.36
CA GLY A 93 2.79 3.80 17.38
C GLY A 93 3.56 2.76 16.54
N GLY A 94 3.06 1.53 16.48
CA GLY A 94 3.52 0.46 15.57
C GLY A 94 2.41 -0.57 15.39
N LEU A 95 2.33 -1.21 14.23
CA LEU A 95 1.32 -2.23 13.94
C LEU A 95 2.02 -3.53 13.57
N ILE A 96 1.92 -4.53 14.43
CA ILE A 96 2.72 -5.76 14.34
C ILE A 96 1.78 -6.96 14.36
N SER A 97 1.68 -7.63 13.23
CA SER A 97 0.92 -8.86 13.04
C SER A 97 1.77 -9.86 12.27
N THR A 98 1.79 -11.11 12.69
CA THR A 98 2.39 -12.19 11.88
C THR A 98 1.47 -12.62 10.73
N GLY A 99 0.16 -12.36 10.83
CA GLY A 99 -0.79 -12.54 9.73
C GLY A 99 -1.26 -11.21 9.16
N GLY A 100 -2.57 -10.98 9.08
CA GLY A 100 -3.14 -9.82 8.39
C GLY A 100 -3.24 -8.56 9.25
N ILE A 101 -3.15 -7.40 8.60
CA ILE A 101 -3.64 -6.10 9.10
C ILE A 101 -4.66 -5.59 8.08
N THR A 102 -5.91 -5.43 8.50
CA THR A 102 -7.00 -5.07 7.59
C THR A 102 -7.86 -3.95 8.17
N ALA A 103 -8.02 -2.87 7.40
CA ALA A 103 -8.88 -1.75 7.72
C ALA A 103 -9.84 -1.48 6.57
N THR A 104 -11.11 -1.23 6.84
CA THR A 104 -12.02 -0.64 5.85
C THR A 104 -11.88 0.88 5.73
N GLY A 105 -11.03 1.49 6.57
CA GLY A 105 -10.54 2.87 6.43
C GLY A 105 -9.05 2.89 6.06
N GLY A 106 -8.29 3.78 6.68
CA GLY A 106 -6.83 3.87 6.55
C GLY A 106 -6.06 3.11 7.63
N ILE A 107 -4.81 2.79 7.33
CA ILE A 107 -3.82 2.22 8.26
C ILE A 107 -2.71 3.25 8.44
N ALA A 108 -2.46 3.69 9.67
CA ALA A 108 -1.37 4.60 9.98
C ALA A 108 -0.57 4.11 11.19
N ALA A 109 0.75 4.04 11.03
CA ALA A 109 1.67 3.79 12.13
C ALA A 109 2.70 4.90 12.25
N GLY A 110 2.96 5.37 13.47
CA GLY A 110 4.12 6.25 13.72
C GLY A 110 5.46 5.55 13.46
N GLY A 111 5.48 4.22 13.56
CA GLY A 111 6.62 3.35 13.27
C GLY A 111 6.28 2.33 12.18
N ASN A 112 6.58 1.05 12.43
CA ASN A 112 6.44 -0.01 11.44
C ASN A 112 4.99 -0.47 11.27
N VAL A 113 4.62 -0.78 10.03
CA VAL A 113 3.46 -1.63 9.70
C VAL A 113 4.01 -2.96 9.22
N SER A 114 3.88 -4.01 10.02
CA SER A 114 4.38 -5.35 9.72
C SER A 114 3.23 -6.33 9.77
N GLY A 115 2.88 -6.89 8.62
CA GLY A 115 1.83 -7.89 8.43
C GLY A 115 2.17 -8.74 7.22
N ALA A 116 1.79 -10.02 7.24
CA ALA A 116 1.84 -10.88 6.06
C ALA A 116 1.00 -10.30 4.92
N ASN A 117 -0.18 -9.75 5.25
CA ASN A 117 -1.03 -9.00 4.34
C ASN A 117 -1.44 -7.69 5.00
N VAL A 118 -1.24 -6.55 4.32
CA VAL A 118 -1.69 -5.24 4.78
C VAL A 118 -2.70 -4.72 3.76
N SER A 119 -3.94 -4.53 4.18
CA SER A 119 -5.04 -4.13 3.29
C SER A 119 -5.85 -2.99 3.90
N ALA A 120 -5.99 -1.91 3.12
CA ALA A 120 -6.78 -0.76 3.45
C ALA A 120 -7.54 -0.29 2.20
N THR A 121 -8.74 0.25 2.39
CA THR A 121 -9.43 0.99 1.32
C THR A 121 -8.94 2.44 1.25
N GLY A 122 -8.48 2.98 2.37
CA GLY A 122 -7.83 4.28 2.48
C GLY A 122 -6.31 4.15 2.40
N ASN A 123 -5.62 5.19 2.86
CA ASN A 123 -4.16 5.25 2.83
C ASN A 123 -3.53 4.23 3.78
N VAL A 124 -2.39 3.67 3.38
CA VAL A 124 -1.47 2.95 4.26
C VAL A 124 -0.24 3.83 4.46
N SER A 125 0.06 4.18 5.71
CA SER A 125 1.20 5.03 6.07
C SER A 125 1.98 4.41 7.23
N ALA A 126 3.30 4.48 7.13
CA ALA A 126 4.25 4.13 8.18
C ALA A 126 5.21 5.31 8.33
N GLY A 127 5.65 5.62 9.55
CA GLY A 127 6.56 6.74 9.80
C GLY A 127 8.00 6.50 9.31
N GLY A 128 8.33 5.27 8.91
CA GLY A 128 9.63 4.88 8.35
C GLY A 128 9.62 4.63 6.84
N GLY A 129 10.73 4.08 6.32
CA GLY A 129 10.80 3.60 4.94
C GLY A 129 10.13 2.23 4.76
N GLY A 130 9.73 1.90 3.53
CA GLY A 130 9.19 0.58 3.17
C GLY A 130 10.26 -0.34 2.57
N THR A 131 10.24 -1.62 2.96
CA THR A 131 11.02 -2.69 2.28
C THR A 131 10.06 -3.63 1.58
N PHE A 132 10.19 -3.75 0.25
CA PHE A 132 9.31 -4.56 -0.59
C PHE A 132 10.11 -5.66 -1.28
N PRO A 133 10.37 -6.79 -0.59
CA PRO A 133 11.35 -7.80 -1.04
C PRO A 133 10.94 -8.50 -2.34
N THR A 134 9.64 -8.54 -2.65
CA THR A 134 9.09 -9.17 -3.86
C THR A 134 8.68 -8.16 -4.92
N GLY A 135 9.06 -6.90 -4.77
CA GLY A 135 8.76 -5.82 -5.70
C GLY A 135 7.51 -5.00 -5.34
N VAL A 136 7.21 -4.01 -6.17
CA VAL A 136 6.07 -3.11 -6.03
C VAL A 136 5.24 -3.19 -7.30
N ASN A 137 3.94 -3.44 -7.17
CA ASN A 137 3.00 -3.43 -8.27
C ASN A 137 1.94 -2.34 -8.05
N SER A 138 1.68 -1.52 -9.06
CA SER A 138 0.62 -0.53 -9.06
C SER A 138 -0.03 -0.48 -10.44
N THR A 139 -1.28 -0.93 -10.56
CA THR A 139 -2.06 -0.83 -11.80
C THR A 139 -2.56 0.60 -12.07
N GLY A 140 -2.55 1.47 -11.06
CA GLY A 140 -2.90 2.87 -11.21
C GLY A 140 -1.90 3.66 -12.08
N VAL A 141 -0.68 3.16 -12.28
CA VAL A 141 0.37 3.84 -13.06
C VAL A 141 -0.02 4.10 -14.51
N TYR A 142 -0.91 3.30 -15.10
CA TYR A 142 -1.39 3.49 -16.48
C TYR A 142 -2.48 4.55 -16.60
N ASN A 143 -3.13 4.90 -15.49
CA ASN A 143 -4.29 5.81 -15.47
C ASN A 143 -3.97 7.15 -14.81
N ASN A 144 -2.78 7.31 -14.21
CA ASN A 144 -2.39 8.52 -13.51
C ASN A 144 -1.51 9.42 -14.40
N LEU A 145 -2.08 10.54 -14.85
CA LEU A 145 -1.38 11.49 -15.73
C LEU A 145 -0.39 12.35 -14.92
N LEU A 146 0.90 12.27 -15.25
CA LEU A 146 1.95 13.09 -14.64
C LEU A 146 2.30 14.29 -15.53
N THR A 147 2.06 15.51 -15.06
CA THR A 147 2.25 16.75 -15.86
C THR A 147 3.34 17.70 -15.33
N VAL A 148 3.91 17.44 -14.15
CA VAL A 148 4.93 18.30 -13.51
C VAL A 148 5.98 17.44 -12.79
N ALA A 149 7.28 17.77 -12.96
CA ALA A 149 8.42 17.22 -12.21
C ALA A 149 8.48 15.66 -12.12
N TYR A 150 8.25 14.98 -13.25
CA TYR A 150 8.28 13.52 -13.33
C TYR A 150 9.69 12.96 -13.62
N ARG A 151 9.87 11.66 -13.41
CA ARG A 151 11.09 10.89 -13.73
C ARG A 151 10.70 9.62 -14.47
N VAL A 152 11.63 9.08 -15.26
CA VAL A 152 11.43 7.81 -15.96
C VAL A 152 11.36 6.66 -14.94
N GLN A 153 10.33 5.82 -15.07
CA GLN A 153 10.15 4.60 -14.30
C GLN A 153 9.81 3.46 -15.26
N TYR A 154 10.45 2.29 -15.09
CA TYR A 154 10.04 1.10 -15.81
C TYR A 154 8.88 0.44 -15.07
N VAL A 155 7.79 0.21 -15.80
CA VAL A 155 6.66 -0.61 -15.40
C VAL A 155 6.40 -1.61 -16.53
N ASP A 156 6.14 -2.88 -16.21
CA ASP A 156 5.73 -3.87 -17.21
C ASP A 156 4.25 -3.67 -17.62
N SER A 157 3.54 -4.68 -18.12
CA SER A 157 2.11 -4.60 -18.47
C SER A 157 1.15 -4.95 -17.32
N THR A 158 1.68 -5.44 -16.19
CA THR A 158 0.91 -5.88 -15.02
C THR A 158 0.87 -4.85 -13.89
N GLY A 159 1.60 -3.75 -14.04
CA GLY A 159 1.81 -2.72 -13.02
C GLY A 159 3.09 -2.91 -12.22
N ALA A 160 3.91 -3.93 -12.52
CA ALA A 160 5.11 -4.22 -11.75
C ALA A 160 6.22 -3.23 -12.10
N MET A 161 6.74 -2.55 -11.07
CA MET A 161 7.88 -1.64 -11.18
C MET A 161 9.18 -2.44 -11.18
N GLY A 162 10.13 -2.09 -12.06
CA GLY A 162 11.37 -2.86 -12.19
C GLY A 162 12.50 -2.16 -12.92
N TYR A 163 13.41 -2.97 -13.47
CA TYR A 163 14.52 -2.52 -14.32
C TYR A 163 14.71 -3.49 -15.48
N VAL A 164 15.31 -3.01 -16.58
CA VAL A 164 15.58 -3.83 -17.77
C VAL A 164 17.08 -4.20 -17.80
N PRO A 165 17.45 -5.48 -17.67
CA PRO A 165 18.86 -5.89 -17.70
C PRO A 165 19.45 -5.80 -19.12
N SER A 166 20.72 -5.42 -19.25
CA SER A 166 21.40 -5.28 -20.56
C SER A 166 22.74 -6.02 -20.67
N SER A 167 22.96 -7.07 -19.86
CA SER A 167 24.16 -7.92 -19.95
C SER A 167 23.95 -9.10 -20.89
N ARG A 168 25.02 -9.54 -21.58
CA ARG A 168 25.02 -10.72 -22.47
C ARG A 168 24.48 -11.99 -21.77
N ARG A 169 24.71 -12.12 -20.46
CA ARG A 169 24.19 -13.24 -19.64
C ARG A 169 22.67 -13.27 -19.48
N PHE A 170 21.98 -12.17 -19.78
CA PHE A 170 20.51 -12.08 -19.78
C PHE A 170 19.94 -11.97 -21.20
N LYS A 171 20.76 -12.21 -22.24
CA LYS A 171 20.38 -12.07 -23.65
C LYS A 171 20.81 -13.32 -24.43
N GLN A 172 20.00 -13.68 -25.42
CA GLN A 172 20.28 -14.75 -26.37
C GLN A 172 20.12 -14.21 -27.79
N ASP A 173 20.56 -14.97 -28.79
CA ASP A 173 20.34 -14.67 -30.21
C ASP A 173 20.82 -13.25 -30.61
N ILE A 174 21.99 -12.86 -30.11
CA ILE A 174 22.54 -11.51 -30.30
C ILE A 174 23.12 -11.40 -31.72
N THR A 175 22.35 -10.79 -32.62
CA THR A 175 22.78 -10.43 -33.99
C THR A 175 22.83 -8.92 -34.17
N PRO A 176 23.55 -8.41 -35.18
CA PRO A 176 23.44 -7.02 -35.60
C PRO A 176 21.98 -6.65 -35.91
N ALA A 177 21.61 -5.40 -35.65
CA ALA A 177 20.28 -4.89 -35.99
C ALA A 177 20.10 -4.85 -37.52
N PRO A 178 18.89 -5.08 -38.05
CA PRO A 178 18.58 -4.86 -39.46
C PRO A 178 18.87 -3.43 -39.88
N ASP A 179 19.19 -3.21 -41.16
CA ASP A 179 19.29 -1.86 -41.70
C ASP A 179 17.89 -1.23 -41.78
N VAL A 180 17.70 -0.18 -40.99
CA VAL A 180 16.46 0.60 -40.91
C VAL A 180 16.67 2.04 -41.40
N THR A 181 17.82 2.34 -42.02
CA THR A 181 18.23 3.70 -42.36
C THR A 181 17.23 4.40 -43.26
N SER A 182 16.73 3.75 -44.31
CA SER A 182 15.71 4.33 -45.19
C SER A 182 14.41 4.65 -44.45
N ALA A 183 13.95 3.77 -43.56
CA ALA A 183 12.75 4.00 -42.76
C ALA A 183 12.96 5.12 -41.73
N MET A 184 14.13 5.16 -41.09
CA MET A 184 14.54 6.24 -40.17
C MET A 184 14.60 7.60 -40.86
N MET A 185 15.04 7.67 -42.12
CA MET A 185 15.08 8.91 -42.90
C MET A 185 13.71 9.33 -43.43
N ALA A 186 12.78 8.38 -43.60
CA ALA A 186 11.41 8.67 -43.99
C ALA A 186 10.51 9.04 -42.79
N MET A 187 10.97 8.81 -41.56
CA MET A 187 10.24 9.17 -40.35
C MET A 187 10.04 10.68 -40.26
N GLN A 188 8.80 11.09 -39.99
CA GLN A 188 8.43 12.49 -39.88
C GLN A 188 8.22 12.89 -38.41
N VAL A 189 9.01 13.85 -37.93
CA VAL A 189 8.73 14.53 -36.67
C VAL A 189 7.60 15.53 -36.91
N VAL A 190 6.55 15.43 -36.10
CA VAL A 190 5.36 16.28 -36.15
C VAL A 190 5.20 17.06 -34.85
N THR A 191 4.43 18.15 -34.92
CA THR A 191 3.96 18.84 -33.73
C THR A 191 2.46 18.65 -33.59
N PHE A 192 1.99 18.51 -32.35
CA PHE A 192 0.58 18.23 -32.07
C PHE A 192 0.15 18.77 -30.71
N ARG A 193 -1.13 18.65 -30.39
CA ARG A 193 -1.69 18.94 -29.06
C ARG A 193 -2.58 17.77 -28.66
N TYR A 194 -2.53 17.35 -27.40
CA TYR A 194 -3.41 16.30 -26.91
C TYR A 194 -4.87 16.76 -26.89
N ASN A 195 -5.79 15.93 -27.39
CA ASN A 195 -7.22 16.22 -27.41
C ASN A 195 -7.76 16.59 -26.02
N GLN A 196 -7.35 15.87 -24.98
CA GLN A 196 -7.75 16.16 -23.60
C GLN A 196 -7.24 17.53 -23.13
N ALA A 197 -5.96 17.86 -23.37
CA ALA A 197 -5.40 19.16 -23.01
C ALA A 197 -6.12 20.30 -23.75
N VAL A 198 -6.49 20.10 -25.01
CA VAL A 198 -7.30 21.06 -25.78
C VAL A 198 -8.71 21.21 -25.19
N ALA A 199 -9.35 20.12 -24.77
CA ALA A 199 -10.66 20.16 -24.13
C ALA A 199 -10.64 20.92 -22.79
N GLU A 200 -9.57 20.78 -22.02
CA GLU A 200 -9.43 21.40 -20.69
C GLU A 200 -8.92 22.86 -20.76
N LEU A 201 -7.97 23.16 -21.66
CA LEU A 201 -7.23 24.42 -21.68
C LEU A 201 -7.46 25.25 -22.95
N GLY A 202 -8.14 24.71 -23.96
CA GLY A 202 -8.42 25.37 -25.23
C GLY A 202 -7.13 25.82 -25.94
N ALA A 203 -7.08 27.10 -26.30
CA ALA A 203 -5.92 27.70 -26.96
C ALA A 203 -4.64 27.68 -26.12
N LYS A 204 -4.73 27.46 -24.80
CA LYS A 204 -3.56 27.39 -23.90
C LYS A 204 -2.92 26.01 -23.83
N ALA A 205 -3.50 24.99 -24.48
CA ALA A 205 -2.90 23.66 -24.54
C ALA A 205 -1.52 23.71 -25.20
N ALA A 206 -0.52 23.11 -24.55
CA ALA A 206 0.86 23.09 -25.02
C ALA A 206 0.98 22.34 -26.35
N VAL A 207 1.87 22.83 -27.22
CA VAL A 207 2.27 22.16 -28.45
C VAL A 207 3.43 21.23 -28.13
N GLU A 208 3.24 19.96 -28.42
CA GLU A 208 4.21 18.89 -28.20
C GLU A 208 4.88 18.50 -29.52
N TRP A 209 6.05 17.87 -29.40
CA TRP A 209 6.81 17.32 -30.51
C TRP A 209 6.87 15.80 -30.39
N GLY A 210 6.72 15.09 -31.50
CA GLY A 210 6.80 13.64 -31.49
C GLY A 210 6.62 13.02 -32.87
N VAL A 211 6.23 11.75 -32.87
CA VAL A 211 5.91 10.95 -34.05
C VAL A 211 4.60 10.21 -33.81
N ILE A 212 3.94 9.77 -34.89
CA ILE A 212 2.67 9.04 -34.84
C ILE A 212 2.93 7.53 -34.91
N ALA A 213 2.31 6.76 -34.02
CA ALA A 213 2.56 5.32 -33.90
C ALA A 213 2.16 4.56 -35.18
N GLU A 214 1.05 4.94 -35.80
CA GLU A 214 0.54 4.39 -37.05
C GLU A 214 1.49 4.66 -38.23
N ASP A 215 2.03 5.89 -38.32
CA ASP A 215 2.99 6.24 -39.36
C ASP A 215 4.29 5.45 -39.20
N MET A 216 4.74 5.24 -37.96
CA MET A 216 5.89 4.38 -37.67
C MET A 216 5.64 2.92 -38.03
N ASP A 217 4.45 2.38 -37.73
CA ASP A 217 4.07 1.02 -38.13
C ASP A 217 4.09 0.86 -39.66
N ALA A 218 3.52 1.82 -40.38
CA ALA A 218 3.49 1.84 -41.84
C ALA A 218 4.88 1.90 -42.48
N LEU A 219 5.84 2.55 -41.82
CA LEU A 219 7.26 2.56 -42.22
C LEU A 219 8.01 1.25 -41.90
N GLY A 220 7.34 0.27 -41.29
CA GLY A 220 7.94 -1.00 -40.89
C GLY A 220 8.77 -0.92 -39.60
N LEU A 221 8.68 0.18 -38.85
CA LEU A 221 9.38 0.37 -37.57
C LEU A 221 8.61 -0.26 -36.40
N LYS A 222 7.97 -1.42 -36.64
CA LYS A 222 7.08 -2.10 -35.69
C LYS A 222 7.73 -2.39 -34.33
N TRP A 223 9.06 -2.58 -34.30
CA TRP A 223 9.86 -2.84 -33.09
C TRP A 223 9.93 -1.64 -32.13
N ALA A 224 9.62 -0.44 -32.63
CA ALA A 224 9.55 0.81 -31.88
C ALA A 224 8.10 1.24 -31.56
N VAL A 225 7.08 0.46 -31.94
CA VAL A 225 5.66 0.75 -31.70
C VAL A 225 5.13 -0.09 -30.54
N ASP A 226 4.33 0.51 -29.67
CA ASP A 226 3.45 -0.16 -28.70
C ASP A 226 2.07 -0.39 -29.30
N TYR A 227 1.45 -1.52 -28.98
CA TYR A 227 0.12 -1.87 -29.45
C TYR A 227 -0.81 -2.07 -28.26
N ASP A 228 -2.07 -1.70 -28.43
CA ASP A 228 -3.12 -1.95 -27.45
C ASP A 228 -3.57 -3.43 -27.44
N ALA A 229 -4.57 -3.74 -26.60
CA ALA A 229 -5.13 -5.09 -26.48
C ALA A 229 -5.85 -5.57 -27.76
N GLN A 230 -6.22 -4.66 -28.66
CA GLN A 230 -6.84 -4.95 -29.96
C GLN A 230 -5.80 -5.09 -31.08
N GLY A 231 -4.52 -4.85 -30.78
CA GLY A 231 -3.43 -4.92 -31.74
C GLY A 231 -3.29 -3.66 -32.61
N LEU A 232 -3.87 -2.54 -32.19
CA LEU A 232 -3.72 -1.25 -32.88
C LEU A 232 -2.50 -0.49 -32.33
N PRO A 233 -1.73 0.23 -33.18
CA PRO A 233 -0.69 1.13 -32.71
C PRO A 233 -1.24 2.10 -31.66
N TYR A 234 -0.58 2.18 -30.51
CA TYR A 234 -1.03 2.93 -29.35
C TYR A 234 0.04 3.89 -28.81
N GLY A 235 1.32 3.55 -28.97
CA GLY A 235 2.42 4.33 -28.42
C GLY A 235 3.74 4.07 -29.13
N VAL A 236 4.76 4.80 -28.70
CA VAL A 236 6.08 4.78 -29.33
C VAL A 236 7.17 4.63 -28.27
N LYS A 237 8.10 3.72 -28.53
CA LYS A 237 9.29 3.46 -27.71
C LYS A 237 10.42 4.38 -28.13
N TYR A 238 10.33 5.64 -27.71
CA TYR A 238 11.30 6.68 -28.11
C TYR A 238 12.76 6.33 -27.78
N ASP A 239 12.99 5.63 -26.67
CA ASP A 239 14.31 5.10 -26.29
C ASP A 239 14.91 4.17 -27.36
N ARG A 240 14.07 3.35 -27.98
CA ARG A 240 14.46 2.41 -29.03
C ARG A 240 14.79 3.14 -30.34
N ILE A 241 14.04 4.17 -30.70
CA ILE A 241 14.32 5.00 -31.88
C ILE A 241 15.72 5.62 -31.79
N VAL A 242 16.08 6.14 -30.62
CA VAL A 242 17.40 6.76 -30.40
C VAL A 242 18.53 5.76 -30.63
N LEU A 243 18.35 4.48 -30.27
CA LEU A 243 19.34 3.43 -30.54
C LEU A 243 19.53 3.16 -32.04
N ALA A 244 18.47 3.27 -32.86
CA ALA A 244 18.57 3.11 -34.31
C ALA A 244 19.30 4.26 -35.02
N LEU A 245 19.41 5.44 -34.39
CA LEU A 245 20.22 6.53 -34.95
C LEU A 245 21.70 6.14 -35.02
N ILE A 246 22.20 5.28 -34.13
CA ILE A 246 23.62 4.88 -34.10
C ILE A 246 24.05 4.20 -35.42
N PRO A 247 23.45 3.07 -35.84
CA PRO A 247 23.84 2.43 -37.10
C PRO A 247 23.56 3.30 -38.32
N THR A 248 22.50 4.11 -38.29
CA THR A 248 22.18 5.05 -39.38
C THR A 248 23.24 6.14 -39.54
N LEU A 249 23.71 6.74 -38.45
CA LEU A 249 24.81 7.72 -38.48
C LEU A 249 26.13 7.07 -38.91
N GLN A 250 26.42 5.86 -38.43
CA GLN A 250 27.60 5.09 -38.86
C GLN A 250 27.56 4.78 -40.37
N ASP A 251 26.38 4.50 -40.92
CA ASP A 251 26.21 4.31 -42.36
C ASP A 251 26.45 5.60 -43.15
N HIS A 252 25.89 6.71 -42.69
CA HIS A 252 26.12 8.02 -43.29
C HIS A 252 27.60 8.39 -43.33
N GLU A 253 28.30 8.28 -42.20
CA GLU A 253 29.74 8.56 -42.12
C GLU A 253 30.54 7.69 -43.10
N ARG A 254 30.19 6.39 -43.18
CA ARG A 254 30.81 5.46 -44.12
C ARG A 254 30.60 5.87 -45.58
N ARG A 255 29.38 6.32 -45.93
CA ARG A 255 29.04 6.78 -47.29
C ARG A 255 29.70 8.11 -47.64
N LEU A 256 29.80 9.05 -46.70
CA LEU A 256 30.51 10.31 -46.90
C LEU A 256 32.01 10.08 -47.12
N THR A 257 32.63 9.28 -46.25
CA THR A 257 34.05 8.87 -46.40
C THR A 257 34.30 8.20 -47.76
N ALA A 258 33.41 7.29 -48.18
CA ALA A 258 33.52 6.61 -49.47
C ALA A 258 33.32 7.55 -50.67
N ALA A 259 32.55 8.63 -50.49
CA ALA A 259 32.35 9.66 -51.50
C ALA A 259 33.48 10.71 -51.52
N GLY A 260 34.44 10.63 -50.60
CA GLY A 260 35.52 11.62 -50.46
C GLY A 260 35.06 12.99 -49.95
N LEU A 261 33.94 13.02 -49.22
CA LEU A 261 33.38 14.20 -48.56
C LEU A 261 33.78 14.25 -47.08
#